data_AF-A0A2K3NBL9-F1
#
_entry.id   AF-A0A2K3NBL9-F1
#
_cell.length_a   1.000
_cell.length_b   1.000
_cell.length_c   1.000
_cell.angle_alpha   90.00
_cell.angle_beta   90.00
_cell.angle_gamma   90.00
#
_symmetry.space_group_name_H-M   'P 1'
#
loop_
_entity.id
_entity.type
_entity.pdbx_description
1 polymer ?
#
loop_
_entity_poly.entity_id
_entity_poly.type
_entity_poly.pdbx_seq_one_letter_code
_entity_poly.pdbx_strand_id
1 'polypeptide(L)'
;MLLEVWRVAEAPKNDKFQYTYFAHKLNSFDTAPKKLLPSDSRLRPDRAALEKGDLSLSGNEKSSLEERQRAEKRNREAKNHKFTPRWFDLTEEVTPTPWGELEVYQYNGKYSEHRAAIDNSDIIDSTPEFNPWQFDNLEAE
;
A
#
# COMPACT_ATOMS: atom_id res chain seq x y z
N MET A 1 -18.05 34.66 21.19
CA MET A 1 -17.48 33.40 21.70
C MET A 1 -17.06 32.57 20.50
N LEU A 2 -15.81 32.15 20.42
CA LEU A 2 -15.36 31.22 19.37
C LEU A 2 -15.79 29.80 19.77
N LEU A 3 -16.43 29.08 18.86
CA LEU A 3 -16.79 27.67 19.04
C LEU A 3 -15.58 26.81 18.68
N GLU A 4 -15.21 25.86 19.53
CA GLU A 4 -14.20 24.87 19.20
C GLU A 4 -14.77 23.89 18.15
N VAL A 5 -14.17 23.86 16.96
CA VAL A 5 -14.61 22.99 15.84
C VAL A 5 -13.87 21.65 15.84
N TRP A 6 -12.64 21.60 16.36
CA TRP A 6 -11.84 20.39 16.41
C TRP A 6 -10.75 20.48 17.49
N ARG A 7 -10.37 19.32 18.05
CA ARG A 7 -9.26 19.15 18.99
C ARG A 7 -8.48 17.88 18.67
N VAL A 8 -7.16 17.95 18.81
CA VAL A 8 -6.27 16.78 18.65
C VAL A 8 -6.56 15.72 19.71
N ALA A 9 -6.56 14.45 19.30
CA ALA A 9 -6.71 13.32 20.21
C ALA A 9 -5.43 13.09 21.03
N GLU A 10 -5.57 12.49 22.21
CA GLU A 10 -4.41 12.08 23.02
C GLU A 10 -3.57 11.03 22.29
N ALA A 11 -2.24 11.11 22.45
CA ALA A 11 -1.29 10.16 21.90
C ALA A 11 -0.78 9.19 23.00
N PRO A 12 -0.34 7.98 22.63
CA PRO A 12 0.33 7.07 23.56
C PRO A 12 1.54 7.73 24.24
N LYS A 13 1.69 7.52 25.55
CA LYS A 13 2.86 7.99 26.29
C LYS A 13 4.07 7.14 25.93
N ASN A 14 5.22 7.78 25.71
CA ASN A 14 6.51 7.14 25.40
C ASN A 14 6.48 6.25 24.15
N ASP A 15 5.71 6.63 23.13
CA ASP A 15 5.73 5.91 21.87
C ASP A 15 7.12 6.02 21.19
N LYS A 16 7.63 4.89 20.72
CA LYS A 16 8.97 4.79 20.10
C LYS A 16 9.11 5.66 18.86
N PHE A 17 8.03 5.87 18.10
CA PHE A 17 8.01 6.59 16.83
C PHE A 17 7.09 7.81 16.86
N GLN A 18 6.60 8.19 18.05
CA GLN A 18 5.68 9.31 18.27
C GLN A 18 4.36 9.17 17.47
N TYR A 19 3.90 7.94 17.29
CA TYR A 19 2.66 7.64 16.59
C TYR A 19 1.43 7.88 17.46
N THR A 20 0.33 8.29 16.82
CA THR A 20 -0.99 8.33 17.45
C THR A 20 -1.57 6.91 17.58
N TYR A 21 -2.59 6.73 18.43
CA TYR A 21 -3.33 5.47 18.48
C TYR A 21 -3.94 5.08 17.12
N PHE A 22 -4.31 6.07 16.30
CA PHE A 22 -4.80 5.82 14.95
C PHE A 22 -3.69 5.26 14.05
N ALA A 23 -2.50 5.84 14.09
CA ALA A 23 -1.36 5.38 13.28
C ALA A 23 -0.96 3.93 13.59
N HIS A 24 -0.98 3.53 14.87
CA HIS A 24 -0.75 2.13 15.28
C HIS A 24 -1.75 1.14 14.68
N LYS A 25 -2.99 1.57 14.42
CA LYS A 25 -4.01 0.71 13.80
C LYS A 25 -3.85 0.56 12.29
N LEU A 26 -3.06 1.40 11.63
CA LEU A 26 -2.90 1.36 10.17
C LEU A 26 -2.15 0.09 9.71
N ASN A 27 -1.12 -0.32 10.46
CA ASN A 27 -0.28 -1.47 10.10
C ASN A 27 -0.62 -2.76 10.86
N SER A 28 -1.58 -2.72 11.80
CA SER A 28 -2.00 -3.91 12.54
C SER A 28 -2.76 -4.91 11.65
N PHE A 29 -2.47 -6.20 11.86
CA PHE A 29 -3.24 -7.31 11.26
C PHE A 29 -4.59 -7.52 11.95
N ASP A 30 -4.76 -7.06 13.19
CA ASP A 30 -6.04 -7.16 13.91
C ASP A 30 -7.14 -6.31 13.25
N THR A 31 -6.73 -5.27 12.53
CA THR A 31 -7.61 -4.37 11.76
C THR A 31 -7.58 -4.66 10.26
N ALA A 32 -6.86 -5.69 9.82
CA ALA A 32 -6.76 -6.04 8.41
C ALA A 32 -8.08 -6.65 7.91
N PRO A 33 -8.52 -6.30 6.69
CA PRO A 33 -9.61 -7.03 6.06
C PRO A 33 -9.18 -8.48 5.78
N LYS A 34 -10.15 -9.40 5.76
CA LYS A 34 -9.92 -10.78 5.33
C LYS A 34 -9.37 -10.79 3.89
N LYS A 35 -8.49 -11.74 3.57
CA LYS A 35 -7.91 -11.91 2.22
C LYS A 35 -7.24 -10.63 1.72
N LEU A 36 -6.15 -10.24 2.38
CA LEU A 36 -5.31 -9.13 1.93
C LEU A 36 -4.82 -9.38 0.50
N LEU A 37 -4.74 -8.32 -0.29
CA LEU A 37 -4.03 -8.38 -1.56
C LEU A 37 -2.53 -8.55 -1.29
N PRO A 38 -1.78 -9.29 -2.13
CA PRO A 38 -0.33 -9.37 -2.06
C PRO A 38 0.38 -8.00 -2.10
N SER A 39 -0.28 -6.96 -2.61
CA SER A 39 0.22 -5.58 -2.61
C SER A 39 -0.05 -4.80 -1.32
N ASP A 40 -0.76 -5.35 -0.33
CA ASP A 40 -1.10 -4.64 0.91
C ASP A 40 0.16 -4.34 1.73
N SER A 41 0.23 -3.11 2.25
CA SER A 41 1.43 -2.63 2.95
C SER A 41 1.70 -3.35 4.27
N ARG A 42 0.70 -3.97 4.90
CA ARG A 42 0.88 -4.78 6.12
C ARG A 42 1.74 -6.02 5.88
N LEU A 43 1.75 -6.53 4.65
CA LEU A 43 2.54 -7.71 4.29
C LEU A 43 4.02 -7.40 4.07
N ARG A 44 4.42 -6.12 4.07
CA ARG A 44 5.82 -5.72 3.84
C ARG A 44 6.76 -6.27 4.93
N PRO A 45 7.73 -7.13 4.58
CA PRO A 45 8.57 -7.79 5.57
C PRO A 45 9.53 -6.83 6.29
N ASP A 46 10.00 -5.79 5.60
CA ASP A 46 10.88 -4.75 6.16
C ASP A 46 10.19 -3.94 7.27
N ARG A 47 8.91 -3.64 7.09
CA ARG A 47 8.07 -2.95 8.10
C ARG A 47 7.77 -3.87 9.28
N ALA A 48 7.42 -5.13 9.02
CA ALA A 48 7.15 -6.10 10.07
C ALA A 48 8.38 -6.36 10.96
N ALA A 49 9.59 -6.41 10.36
CA ALA A 49 10.84 -6.51 11.11
C ALA A 49 11.11 -5.25 11.95
N LEU A 50 10.85 -4.05 11.39
CA LEU A 50 11.01 -2.78 12.10
C LEU A 50 10.11 -2.69 13.34
N GLU A 51 8.85 -3.12 13.23
CA GLU A 51 7.89 -3.15 14.35
C GLU A 51 8.35 -4.09 15.47
N LYS A 52 8.96 -5.22 15.13
CA LYS A 52 9.57 -6.15 16.10
C LYS A 52 10.89 -5.64 16.67
N GLY A 53 11.43 -4.53 16.15
CA GLY A 53 12.69 -3.94 16.58
C GLY A 53 13.93 -4.58 15.98
N ASP A 54 13.79 -5.48 15.00
CA ASP A 54 14.92 -6.10 14.30
C ASP A 54 15.39 -5.20 13.15
N LEU A 55 16.28 -4.26 13.50
CA LEU A 55 16.83 -3.29 12.55
C LEU A 55 17.69 -3.94 11.46
N SER A 56 18.36 -5.05 11.77
CA SER A 56 19.22 -5.73 10.80
C SER A 56 18.37 -6.42 9.74
N LEU A 57 17.37 -7.19 10.16
CA LEU A 57 16.44 -7.82 9.23
C LEU A 57 15.66 -6.78 8.42
N SER A 58 15.18 -5.71 9.06
CA SER A 58 14.48 -4.62 8.37
C SER A 58 15.33 -4.00 7.25
N GLY A 59 16.61 -3.74 7.52
CA GLY A 59 17.55 -3.23 6.51
C GLY A 59 17.74 -4.18 5.32
N ASN A 60 17.93 -5.47 5.60
CA ASN A 60 18.12 -6.49 4.56
C ASN A 60 16.87 -6.65 3.68
N GLU A 61 15.69 -6.74 4.29
CA GLU A 61 14.42 -6.86 3.57
C GLU A 61 14.11 -5.61 2.74
N LYS A 62 14.45 -4.42 3.25
CA LYS A 62 14.33 -3.17 2.49
C LYS A 62 15.19 -3.21 1.23
N SER A 63 16.46 -3.61 1.34
CA SER A 63 17.36 -3.74 0.19
C SER A 63 16.85 -4.77 -0.82
N SER A 64 16.38 -5.92 -0.36
CA SER A 64 15.78 -6.97 -1.20
C SER A 64 14.56 -6.45 -1.99
N LEU A 65 13.65 -5.76 -1.29
CA LEU A 65 12.43 -5.19 -1.88
C LEU A 65 12.73 -4.12 -2.94
N GLU A 66 13.65 -3.21 -2.65
CA GLU A 66 14.08 -2.19 -3.62
C GLU A 66 14.78 -2.82 -4.84
N GLU A 67 15.57 -3.88 -4.66
CA GLU A 67 16.23 -4.55 -5.77
C GLU A 67 15.24 -5.29 -6.66
N ARG A 68 14.25 -5.97 -6.07
CA ARG A 68 13.12 -6.56 -6.81
C ARG A 68 12.35 -5.50 -7.59
N GLN A 69 12.14 -4.30 -7.02
CA GLN A 69 11.51 -3.19 -7.73
C GLN A 69 12.32 -2.72 -8.93
N ARG A 70 13.64 -2.57 -8.76
CA ARG A 70 14.54 -2.17 -9.85
C ARG A 70 14.60 -3.22 -10.95
N ALA A 71 14.59 -4.51 -10.59
CA ALA A 71 14.59 -5.62 -11.53
C ALA A 71 13.28 -5.70 -12.32
N GLU A 72 12.13 -5.54 -11.65
CA GLU A 72 10.83 -5.46 -12.32
C GLU A 72 10.78 -4.30 -13.31
N LYS A 73 11.19 -3.10 -12.89
CA LYS A 73 11.23 -1.92 -13.77
C LYS A 73 12.08 -2.18 -15.02
N ARG A 74 13.29 -2.73 -14.85
CA ARG A 74 14.18 -3.11 -15.97
C ARG A 74 13.50 -4.09 -16.93
N ASN A 75 12.85 -5.12 -16.40
CA ASN A 75 12.15 -6.12 -17.21
C ASN A 75 10.96 -5.51 -17.98
N ARG A 76 10.20 -4.63 -17.33
CA ARG A 76 9.06 -3.95 -17.93
C ARG A 76 9.50 -3.02 -19.07
N GLU A 77 10.53 -2.23 -18.84
CA GLU A 77 11.12 -1.33 -19.84
C GLU A 77 11.71 -2.12 -21.03
N ALA A 78 12.41 -3.23 -20.77
CA ALA A 78 12.94 -4.09 -21.83
C ALA A 78 11.84 -4.70 -22.73
N LYS A 79 10.64 -4.90 -22.18
CA LYS A 79 9.46 -5.37 -22.92
C LYS A 79 8.64 -4.24 -23.55
N ASN A 80 9.04 -2.97 -23.41
CA ASN A 80 8.25 -1.78 -23.80
C ASN A 80 6.83 -1.75 -23.19
N HIS A 81 6.64 -2.36 -22.03
CA HIS A 81 5.35 -2.34 -21.34
C HIS A 81 5.20 -1.04 -20.55
N LYS A 82 4.04 -0.37 -20.69
CA LYS A 82 3.73 0.81 -19.87
C LYS A 82 3.24 0.38 -18.49
N PHE A 83 3.69 1.07 -17.44
CA PHE A 83 3.11 0.90 -16.11
C PHE A 83 1.74 1.59 -16.04
N THR A 84 0.73 0.86 -15.57
CA THR A 84 -0.61 1.39 -15.31
C THR A 84 -1.05 0.93 -13.92
N PRO A 85 -1.48 1.85 -13.03
CA PRO A 85 -2.04 1.46 -11.74
C PRO A 85 -3.32 0.62 -11.91
N ARG A 86 -3.49 -0.38 -11.05
CA ARG A 86 -4.64 -1.31 -11.13
C ARG A 86 -5.96 -0.67 -10.68
N TRP A 87 -5.92 0.10 -9.59
CA TRP A 87 -7.11 0.60 -8.88
C TRP A 87 -7.42 2.07 -9.14
N PHE A 88 -6.63 2.73 -9.98
CA PHE A 88 -6.76 4.14 -10.30
C PHE A 88 -6.45 4.36 -11.78
N ASP A 89 -7.21 5.23 -12.41
CA ASP A 89 -6.99 5.64 -13.79
C ASP A 89 -6.39 7.05 -13.79
N LEU A 90 -5.40 7.27 -14.68
CA LEU A 90 -4.83 8.59 -14.91
C LEU A 90 -5.86 9.47 -15.64
N THR A 91 -6.12 10.67 -15.12
CA THR A 91 -7.02 11.64 -15.77
C THR A 91 -6.25 12.62 -16.65
N GLU A 92 -6.98 13.43 -17.43
CA GLU A 92 -6.38 14.55 -18.19
C GLU A 92 -6.12 15.78 -17.30
N GLU A 93 -6.52 15.72 -16.02
CA GLU A 93 -6.38 16.85 -15.10
C GLU A 93 -4.98 16.89 -14.48
N VAL A 94 -4.47 18.11 -14.34
CA VAL A 94 -3.20 18.38 -13.68
C VAL A 94 -3.43 19.48 -12.65
N THR A 95 -2.98 19.26 -11.41
CA THR A 95 -3.18 20.20 -10.30
C THR A 95 -1.87 20.90 -9.97
N PRO A 96 -1.85 22.25 -9.87
CA PRO A 96 -0.68 22.98 -9.41
C PRO A 96 -0.46 22.75 -7.92
N THR A 97 0.75 22.33 -7.55
CA THR A 97 1.18 22.18 -6.17
C THR A 97 2.44 23.01 -5.91
N PRO A 98 2.85 23.24 -4.65
CA PRO A 98 4.12 23.89 -4.33
C PRO A 98 5.36 23.20 -4.93
N TRP A 99 5.22 21.96 -5.40
CA TRP A 99 6.30 21.16 -5.99
C TRP A 99 6.17 20.99 -7.51
N GLY A 100 5.25 21.72 -8.15
CA GLY A 100 4.99 21.67 -9.58
C GLY A 100 3.60 21.15 -9.91
N GLU A 101 3.36 20.98 -11.21
CA GLU A 101 2.13 20.44 -11.76
C GLU A 101 2.12 18.91 -11.60
N LEU A 102 1.10 18.36 -10.94
CA LEU A 102 0.95 16.93 -10.69
C LEU A 102 -0.29 16.37 -11.36
N GLU A 103 -0.11 15.22 -12.03
CA GLU A 103 -1.18 14.40 -12.60
C GLU A 103 -2.21 13.98 -11.54
N VAL A 104 -3.49 14.00 -11.90
CA VAL A 104 -4.57 13.51 -11.04
C VAL A 104 -4.92 12.06 -11.40
N TYR A 105 -5.07 11.23 -10.37
CA TYR A 105 -5.50 9.83 -10.51
C TYR A 105 -6.88 9.66 -9.87
N GLN A 106 -7.84 9.12 -10.63
CA GLN A 106 -9.20 8.87 -10.16
C GLN A 106 -9.38 7.41 -9.77
N TYR A 107 -10.03 7.18 -8.64
CA TYR A 107 -10.40 5.83 -8.21
C TYR A 107 -11.38 5.21 -9.21
N ASN A 108 -11.06 4.02 -9.74
CA ASN A 108 -11.80 3.39 -10.83
C ASN A 108 -12.87 2.38 -10.38
N GLY A 109 -13.10 2.22 -9.08
CA GLY A 109 -14.14 1.31 -8.54
C GLY A 109 -13.75 -0.17 -8.47
N LYS A 110 -12.76 -0.62 -9.25
CA LYS A 110 -12.39 -2.04 -9.38
C LYS A 110 -11.98 -2.71 -8.07
N TYR A 111 -11.39 -1.95 -7.12
CA TYR A 111 -11.01 -2.50 -5.82
C TYR A 111 -12.25 -2.85 -4.98
N SER A 112 -13.29 -2.02 -5.02
CA SER A 112 -14.55 -2.26 -4.31
C SER A 112 -15.27 -3.49 -4.88
N GLU A 113 -15.26 -3.65 -6.20
CA GLU A 113 -15.82 -4.83 -6.88
C GLU A 113 -15.06 -6.10 -6.46
N HIS A 114 -13.73 -6.05 -6.47
CA HIS A 114 -12.88 -7.16 -6.01
C HIS A 114 -13.15 -7.50 -4.54
N ARG A 115 -13.31 -6.50 -3.67
CA ARG A 115 -13.66 -6.69 -2.26
C ARG A 115 -15.03 -7.35 -2.09
N ALA A 116 -16.04 -6.89 -2.82
CA ALA A 116 -17.37 -7.48 -2.79
C ALA A 116 -17.34 -8.95 -3.23
N ALA A 117 -16.57 -9.30 -4.27
CA ALA A 117 -16.40 -10.68 -4.71
C ALA A 117 -15.73 -11.56 -3.64
N ILE A 118 -14.69 -11.04 -2.97
CA ILE A 118 -13.97 -11.73 -1.90
C ILE A 118 -14.85 -12.04 -0.69
N ASP A 119 -15.67 -11.07 -0.28
CA ASP A 119 -16.50 -11.17 0.92
C ASP A 119 -17.65 -12.19 0.73
N ASN A 120 -18.01 -12.48 -0.52
CA ASN A 120 -18.98 -13.52 -0.90
C ASN A 120 -18.37 -14.92 -1.08
N SER A 121 -17.07 -15.10 -0.84
CA SER A 121 -16.36 -16.37 -1.05
C SER A 121 -15.98 -17.03 0.27
N ASP A 122 -16.35 -18.30 0.45
CA ASP A 122 -16.08 -19.11 1.65
C ASP A 122 -14.66 -19.73 1.70
N ILE A 123 -13.76 -19.32 0.81
CA ILE A 123 -12.41 -19.90 0.76
C ILE A 123 -11.57 -19.41 1.96
N ILE A 124 -11.10 -20.37 2.77
CA ILE A 124 -10.09 -20.16 3.80
C ILE A 124 -8.74 -20.30 3.10
N ASP A 125 -8.03 -19.19 2.89
CA ASP A 125 -6.68 -19.23 2.34
C ASP A 125 -5.69 -18.48 3.24
N SER A 126 -4.45 -18.93 3.15
CA SER A 126 -3.26 -18.43 3.83
C SER A 126 -3.01 -16.95 3.52
N THR A 127 -2.36 -16.24 4.45
CA THR A 127 -1.87 -14.87 4.20
C THR A 127 -0.88 -14.90 3.04
N PRO A 128 -1.13 -14.15 1.95
CA PRO A 128 -0.24 -14.19 0.79
C PRO A 128 1.11 -13.55 1.11
N GLU A 129 2.13 -13.98 0.37
CA GLU A 129 3.43 -13.29 0.37
C GLU A 129 3.28 -11.90 -0.27
N PHE A 130 4.04 -10.92 0.24
CA PHE A 130 4.07 -9.59 -0.34
C PHE A 130 4.62 -9.61 -1.77
N ASN A 131 3.76 -9.25 -2.72
CA ASN A 131 4.09 -9.10 -4.12
C ASN A 131 3.26 -7.94 -4.71
N PRO A 132 3.82 -6.72 -4.80
CA PRO A 132 3.09 -5.57 -5.31
C PRO A 132 3.05 -5.51 -6.84
N TRP A 133 3.87 -6.32 -7.54
CA TRP A 133 4.00 -6.30 -8.99
C TRP A 133 3.04 -7.28 -9.68
N GLN A 134 1.77 -7.21 -9.30
CA GLN A 134 0.71 -8.02 -9.90
C GLN A 134 0.13 -7.27 -11.09
N PHE A 135 0.74 -7.43 -12.25
CA PHE A 135 0.19 -6.91 -13.51
C PHE A 135 -0.99 -7.77 -13.95
N ASP A 136 -1.94 -7.17 -14.65
CA ASP A 136 -2.93 -7.97 -15.37
C ASP A 136 -2.19 -8.80 -16.41
N ASN A 137 -2.58 -10.07 -16.58
CA ASN A 137 -1.98 -10.95 -17.57
C ASN A 137 -2.17 -10.32 -18.96
N LEU A 138 -1.15 -9.63 -19.44
CA LEU A 138 -1.07 -9.09 -20.81
C LEU A 138 -1.00 -10.18 -21.89
N GLU A 139 -1.17 -11.46 -21.53
CA GLU A 139 -1.28 -12.59 -22.45
C GLU A 139 -2.71 -12.80 -23.00
N ALA A 140 -3.66 -11.91 -22.67
CA ALA A 140 -5.06 -12.01 -23.10
C ALA A 140 -5.54 -10.85 -24.00
N GLU A 141 -4.63 -10.12 -24.66
CA GLU A 141 -4.94 -9.19 -25.77
C GLU A 141 -4.21 -9.58 -27.06
#